data_AF-A0A3D4YSD1-F1
#
_entry.id   AF-A0A3D4YSD1-F1
#
_cell.length_a   1.000
_cell.length_b   1.000
_cell.length_c   1.000
_cell.angle_alpha   90.00
_cell.angle_beta   90.00
_cell.angle_gamma   90.00
#
_symmetry.space_group_name_H-M   'P 1'
#
loop_
_entity.id
_entity.type
_entity.pdbx_description
1 polymer ?
#
loop_
_entity_poly.entity_id
_entity_poly.type
_entity_poly.pdbx_seq_one_letter_code
_entity_poly.pdbx_strand_id
1 'polypeptide(L)'
;MNHRDAILAAAAGVFAQHGFRGSTTRRIADAAGVNEITIFRQFGSKEALIRAAMQHLTQSAGLATLPDIPSDPERELTVWSESFMQHLRLHSSIIRKTMGEIEERPEMGECATDVPRRASNDLCHYLAALERQGRITEKFEPKTAAAMLMGAIFSDAMGREMMPENFPRPKEKAAHMYTQVLLRALGVENGSRKATNKQTKRSKQLSN
;
A
#
# COMPACT_ATOMS: atom_id res chain seq x y z
N MET A 1 16.51 17.04 -10.18
CA MET A 1 16.02 15.75 -10.72
C MET A 1 17.07 15.23 -11.70
N ASN A 2 17.58 14.01 -11.53
CA ASN A 2 18.59 13.46 -12.43
C ASN A 2 17.96 13.17 -13.81
N HIS A 3 18.72 13.26 -14.91
CA HIS A 3 18.21 12.92 -16.25
C HIS A 3 17.67 11.50 -16.31
N ARG A 4 18.27 10.58 -15.55
CA ARG A 4 17.79 9.21 -15.40
C ARG A 4 16.40 9.15 -14.78
N ASP A 5 16.15 9.88 -13.70
CA ASP A 5 14.84 9.90 -13.01
C ASP A 5 13.74 10.47 -13.91
N ALA A 6 14.06 11.51 -14.70
CA ALA A 6 13.14 12.09 -15.66
C ALA A 6 12.71 11.07 -16.73
N ILE A 7 13.66 10.27 -17.25
CA ILE A 7 13.38 9.20 -18.21
C ILE A 7 12.52 8.10 -17.56
N LEU A 8 12.81 7.72 -16.32
CA LEU A 8 12.04 6.71 -15.59
C LEU A 8 10.60 7.17 -15.33
N ALA A 9 10.41 8.43 -14.91
CA ALA A 9 9.09 9.01 -14.71
C ALA A 9 8.29 9.10 -16.02
N ALA A 10 8.93 9.51 -17.13
CA ALA A 10 8.31 9.54 -18.45
C ALA A 10 7.93 8.13 -18.93
N ALA A 11 8.82 7.15 -18.76
CA ALA A 11 8.55 5.76 -19.11
C ALA A 11 7.36 5.19 -18.35
N ALA A 12 7.28 5.47 -17.04
CA ALA A 12 6.14 5.08 -16.21
C ALA A 12 4.83 5.73 -16.67
N GLY A 13 4.84 7.03 -16.98
CA GLY A 13 3.66 7.75 -17.47
C GLY A 13 3.16 7.24 -18.82
N VAL A 14 4.08 7.02 -19.77
CA VAL A 14 3.77 6.45 -21.08
C VAL A 14 3.21 5.03 -20.93
N PHE A 15 3.79 4.21 -20.04
CA PHE A 15 3.30 2.88 -19.73
C PHE A 15 1.88 2.89 -19.15
N ALA A 16 1.61 3.76 -18.17
CA ALA A 16 0.29 3.91 -17.56
C ALA A 16 -0.81 4.16 -18.62
N GLN A 17 -0.51 4.97 -19.63
CA GLN A 17 -1.45 5.34 -20.68
C GLN A 17 -1.57 4.26 -21.76
N HIS A 18 -0.45 3.76 -22.25
CA HIS A 18 -0.41 3.00 -23.51
C HIS A 18 -0.07 1.52 -23.36
N GLY A 19 0.28 1.06 -22.16
CA GLY A 19 0.75 -0.31 -21.94
C GLY A 19 2.10 -0.60 -22.59
N PHE A 20 2.56 -1.83 -22.48
CA PHE A 20 3.89 -2.24 -22.94
C PHE A 20 4.08 -2.10 -24.46
N ARG A 21 3.06 -2.49 -25.24
CA ARG A 21 3.11 -2.38 -26.71
C ARG A 21 3.19 -0.92 -27.17
N GLY A 22 2.42 -0.03 -26.55
CA GLY A 22 2.40 1.38 -26.91
C GLY A 22 3.56 2.22 -26.33
N SER A 23 4.32 1.68 -25.37
CA SER A 23 5.44 2.40 -24.74
C SER A 23 6.73 2.34 -25.56
N THR A 24 6.70 2.85 -26.79
CA THR A 24 7.90 2.86 -27.65
C THR A 24 8.99 3.75 -27.06
N THR A 25 10.25 3.37 -27.26
CA THR A 25 11.43 4.14 -26.83
C THR A 25 11.40 5.57 -27.36
N ARG A 26 10.97 5.76 -28.61
CA ARG A 26 10.68 7.09 -29.19
C ARG A 26 9.67 7.90 -28.38
N ARG A 27 8.50 7.33 -28.06
CA ARG A 27 7.46 8.03 -27.28
C ARG A 27 7.97 8.41 -25.89
N ILE A 28 8.76 7.54 -25.27
CA ILE A 28 9.37 7.83 -23.97
C ILE A 28 10.42 8.93 -24.09
N ALA A 29 11.24 8.91 -25.14
CA ALA A 29 12.23 9.95 -25.42
C ALA A 29 11.58 11.31 -25.60
N ASP A 30 10.50 11.37 -26.39
CA ASP A 30 9.70 12.57 -26.62
C ASP A 30 9.12 13.09 -25.28
N ALA A 31 8.55 12.21 -24.46
CA ALA A 31 7.98 12.56 -23.16
C ALA A 31 9.03 13.01 -22.13
N ALA A 32 10.24 12.46 -22.19
CA ALA A 32 11.36 12.80 -21.31
C ALA A 32 12.16 14.01 -21.79
N GLY A 33 11.94 14.50 -23.01
CA GLY A 33 12.72 15.58 -23.61
C GLY A 33 14.17 15.18 -23.91
N VAL A 34 14.42 13.91 -24.25
CA VAL A 34 15.76 13.38 -24.54
C VAL A 34 15.83 12.73 -25.92
N ASN A 35 17.05 12.48 -26.42
CA ASN A 35 17.23 11.69 -27.65
C ASN A 35 17.00 10.19 -27.36
N GLU A 36 16.36 9.47 -28.28
CA GLU A 36 16.14 8.03 -28.18
C GLU A 36 17.45 7.23 -28.00
N ILE A 37 18.56 7.69 -28.59
CA ILE A 37 19.90 7.10 -28.41
C ILE A 37 20.33 7.16 -26.93
N THR A 38 19.95 8.21 -26.20
CA THR A 38 20.25 8.35 -24.76
C THR A 38 19.57 7.24 -23.96
N ILE A 39 18.34 6.88 -24.33
CA ILE A 39 17.60 5.79 -23.69
C ILE A 39 18.29 4.45 -23.94
N PHE A 40 18.62 4.14 -25.21
CA PHE A 40 19.33 2.90 -25.54
C PHE A 40 20.67 2.78 -24.81
N ARG A 41 21.44 3.87 -24.73
CA ARG A 41 22.72 3.89 -24.00
C ARG A 41 22.56 3.65 -22.50
N GLN A 42 21.48 4.14 -21.89
CA GLN A 42 21.27 4.06 -20.44
C GLN A 42 20.60 2.77 -19.97
N PHE A 43 19.75 2.17 -20.80
CA PHE A 43 18.87 1.07 -20.39
C PHE A 43 19.03 -0.18 -21.25
N GLY A 44 19.64 -0.08 -22.44
CA GLY A 44 19.87 -1.20 -23.36
C GLY A 44 18.62 -1.67 -24.12
N SER A 45 17.49 -1.84 -23.43
CA SER A 45 16.22 -2.26 -24.03
C SER A 45 15.00 -1.55 -23.44
N LYS A 46 13.88 -1.62 -24.16
CA LYS A 46 12.57 -1.12 -23.68
C LYS A 46 12.13 -1.86 -22.42
N GLU A 47 12.34 -3.18 -22.38
CA GLU A 47 12.00 -4.05 -21.26
C GLU A 47 12.76 -3.63 -20.00
N ALA A 48 14.07 -3.41 -20.12
CA ALA A 48 14.91 -2.97 -19.01
C ALA A 48 14.52 -1.56 -18.52
N LEU A 49 14.19 -0.65 -19.44
CA LEU A 49 13.69 0.67 -19.12
C LEU A 49 12.36 0.62 -18.36
N ILE A 50 11.37 -0.13 -18.85
CA ILE A 50 10.06 -0.22 -18.22
C ILE A 50 10.17 -0.89 -16.84
N ARG A 51 10.97 -1.95 -16.72
CA ARG A 51 11.28 -2.60 -15.44
C ARG A 51 11.88 -1.60 -14.46
N ALA A 52 12.90 -0.85 -14.88
CA ALA A 52 13.52 0.17 -14.05
C ALA A 52 12.54 1.28 -13.66
N ALA A 53 11.63 1.67 -14.56
CA ALA A 53 10.62 2.70 -14.29
C ALA A 53 9.63 2.23 -13.22
N MET A 54 9.17 0.98 -13.29
CA MET A 54 8.29 0.40 -12.27
C MET A 54 9.02 0.30 -10.92
N GLN A 55 10.28 -0.13 -10.91
CA GLN A 55 11.10 -0.19 -9.69
C GLN A 55 11.36 1.19 -9.07
N HIS A 56 11.52 2.22 -9.90
CA HIS A 56 11.72 3.58 -9.42
C HIS A 56 10.47 4.13 -8.73
N LEU A 57 9.30 3.88 -9.31
CA LEU A 57 8.03 4.26 -8.69
C LEU A 57 7.82 3.59 -7.33
N THR A 58 8.14 2.30 -7.23
CA THR A 58 8.01 1.55 -5.97
C THR A 58 8.99 2.02 -4.90
N GLN A 59 10.20 2.44 -5.27
CA GLN A 59 11.18 3.00 -4.32
C GLN A 59 10.84 4.42 -3.86
N SER A 60 10.19 5.21 -4.74
CA SER A 60 9.71 6.55 -4.39
C SER A 60 8.42 6.55 -3.56
N ALA A 61 7.81 5.37 -3.37
CA ALA A 61 6.65 5.18 -2.52
C ALA A 61 7.04 5.41 -1.06
N GLY A 62 6.94 6.66 -0.59
CA GLY A 62 7.12 7.04 0.81
C GLY A 62 6.00 6.50 1.69
N LEU A 63 5.85 5.17 1.74
CA LEU A 63 4.91 4.50 2.63
C LEU A 63 5.28 4.82 4.08
N ALA A 64 4.26 5.14 4.88
CA ALA A 64 4.44 5.24 6.32
C ALA A 64 4.97 3.91 6.86
N THR A 65 5.92 3.97 7.79
CA THR A 65 6.48 2.79 8.44
C THR A 65 5.73 2.47 9.72
N LEU A 66 5.47 1.20 9.98
CA LEU A 66 4.96 0.75 11.28
C LEU A 66 6.12 0.67 12.28
N PRO A 67 5.91 1.06 13.54
CA PRO A 67 6.96 0.96 14.57
C PRO A 67 7.18 -0.49 15.01
N ASP A 68 8.42 -0.85 15.32
CA ASP A 68 8.77 -2.19 15.85
C ASP A 68 8.12 -2.49 17.21
N ILE A 69 7.82 -1.43 17.98
CA ILE A 69 7.18 -1.50 19.29
C ILE A 69 5.86 -0.75 19.22
N PRO A 70 4.73 -1.45 19.03
CA PRO A 70 3.41 -0.84 18.99
C PRO A 70 3.08 -0.08 20.28
N SER A 71 2.54 1.13 20.16
CA SER A 71 2.11 1.96 21.28
C SER A 71 0.62 2.32 21.18
N ASP A 72 0.20 2.85 20.03
CA ASP A 72 -1.19 3.22 19.72
C ASP A 72 -1.61 2.54 18.41
N PRO A 73 -2.12 1.29 18.47
CA PRO A 73 -2.31 0.49 17.27
C PRO A 73 -3.40 0.99 16.36
N GLU A 74 -4.41 1.65 16.92
CA GLU A 74 -5.46 2.27 16.12
C GLU A 74 -4.88 3.41 15.27
N ARG A 75 -4.10 4.30 15.88
CA ARG A 75 -3.46 5.41 15.16
C ARG A 75 -2.39 4.93 14.18
N GLU A 76 -1.48 4.08 14.64
CA GLU A 76 -0.34 3.58 13.87
C GLU A 76 -0.81 2.83 12.61
N LEU A 77 -1.76 1.89 12.75
CA LEU A 77 -2.32 1.19 11.59
C LEU A 77 -3.21 2.07 10.72
N THR A 78 -3.91 3.07 11.27
CA THR A 78 -4.71 3.99 10.46
C THR A 78 -3.79 4.80 9.54
N VAL A 79 -2.74 5.42 10.08
CA VAL A 79 -1.75 6.19 9.30
C VAL A 79 -1.09 5.33 8.23
N TRP A 80 -0.70 4.11 8.59
CA TRP A 80 -0.14 3.15 7.63
C TRP A 80 -1.14 2.79 6.52
N SER A 81 -2.39 2.49 6.89
CA SER A 81 -3.44 2.10 5.95
C SER A 81 -3.81 3.24 5.00
N GLU A 82 -3.85 4.48 5.50
CA GLU A 82 -4.07 5.70 4.70
C GLU A 82 -2.94 5.91 3.69
N SER A 83 -1.68 5.80 4.15
CA SER A 83 -0.50 5.93 3.29
C SER A 83 -0.49 4.86 2.20
N PHE A 84 -0.76 3.60 2.55
CA PHE A 84 -0.83 2.49 1.60
C PHE A 84 -1.98 2.68 0.59
N MET A 85 -3.17 3.08 1.06
CA MET A 85 -4.31 3.37 0.20
C MET A 85 -4.04 4.55 -0.76
N GLN A 86 -3.39 5.60 -0.28
CA GLN A 86 -3.01 6.76 -1.09
C GLN A 86 -2.01 6.36 -2.17
N HIS A 87 -1.01 5.55 -1.83
CA HIS A 87 -0.06 4.99 -2.78
C HIS A 87 -0.78 4.21 -3.89
N LEU A 88 -1.68 3.28 -3.53
CA LEU A 88 -2.44 2.51 -4.52
C LEU A 88 -3.28 3.42 -5.44
N ARG A 89 -3.93 4.45 -4.88
CA ARG A 89 -4.74 5.39 -5.66
C ARG A 89 -3.89 6.21 -6.63
N LEU A 90 -2.74 6.72 -6.17
CA LEU A 90 -1.81 7.50 -6.99
C LEU A 90 -1.28 6.70 -8.18
N HIS A 91 -1.05 5.40 -8.00
CA HIS A 91 -0.50 4.52 -9.03
C HIS A 91 -1.53 3.59 -9.68
N SER A 92 -2.82 3.84 -9.49
CA SER A 92 -3.92 2.97 -9.94
C SER A 92 -3.92 2.67 -11.43
N SER A 93 -3.59 3.66 -12.27
CA SER A 93 -3.50 3.49 -13.73
C SER A 93 -2.40 2.49 -14.13
N ILE A 94 -1.23 2.61 -13.50
CA ILE A 94 -0.10 1.70 -13.71
C ILE A 94 -0.42 0.31 -13.19
N ILE A 95 -0.98 0.22 -11.98
CA ILE A 95 -1.37 -1.06 -11.36
C ILE A 95 -2.37 -1.79 -12.27
N ARG A 96 -3.46 -1.13 -12.69
CA ARG A 96 -4.47 -1.69 -13.59
C ARG A 96 -3.85 -2.13 -14.92
N LYS A 97 -2.96 -1.32 -15.49
CA LYS A 97 -2.27 -1.67 -16.74
C LYS A 97 -1.42 -2.92 -16.58
N THR A 98 -0.60 -2.98 -15.52
CA THR A 98 0.25 -4.14 -15.23
C THR A 98 -0.58 -5.39 -14.98
N MET A 99 -1.68 -5.29 -14.23
CA MET A 99 -2.59 -6.42 -14.01
C MET A 99 -3.21 -6.95 -15.31
N GLY A 100 -3.58 -6.06 -16.24
CA GLY A 100 -4.11 -6.46 -17.54
C GLY A 100 -3.08 -7.10 -18.48
N GLU A 101 -1.78 -6.88 -18.23
CA GLU A 101 -0.71 -7.42 -19.06
C GLU A 101 -0.02 -8.65 -18.46
N ILE A 102 -0.30 -9.00 -17.20
CA ILE A 102 0.44 -10.05 -16.47
C ILE A 102 0.30 -11.43 -17.11
N GLU A 103 -0.84 -11.75 -17.73
CA GLU A 103 -1.06 -13.02 -18.42
C GLU A 103 -0.25 -13.12 -19.71
N GLU A 104 -0.18 -12.04 -20.48
CA GLU A 104 0.64 -11.99 -21.70
C GLU A 104 2.13 -11.85 -21.39
N ARG A 105 2.48 -11.22 -20.26
CA ARG A 105 3.84 -10.81 -19.88
C ARG A 105 4.10 -11.05 -18.39
N PRO A 106 4.31 -12.31 -17.97
CA PRO A 106 4.49 -12.68 -16.56
C PRO A 106 5.66 -11.95 -15.88
N GLU A 107 6.69 -11.56 -16.64
CA GLU A 107 7.85 -10.82 -16.13
C GLU A 107 7.51 -9.44 -15.55
N MET A 108 6.34 -8.88 -15.90
CA MET A 108 5.84 -7.63 -15.34
C MET A 108 5.29 -7.81 -13.92
N GLY A 109 4.91 -9.04 -13.55
CA GLY A 109 4.41 -9.38 -12.22
C GLY A 109 5.43 -9.14 -11.10
N GLU A 110 6.72 -9.38 -11.37
CA GLU A 110 7.78 -9.20 -10.37
C GLU A 110 7.80 -7.76 -9.83
N CYS A 111 7.73 -6.77 -10.71
CA CYS A 111 7.79 -5.36 -10.33
C CYS A 111 6.53 -4.91 -9.57
N ALA A 112 5.37 -5.47 -9.90
CA ALA A 112 4.10 -5.13 -9.26
C ALA A 112 4.00 -5.67 -7.82
N THR A 113 4.78 -6.71 -7.48
CA THR A 113 4.67 -7.38 -6.19
C THR A 113 5.57 -6.79 -5.10
N ASP A 114 6.57 -5.98 -5.44
CA ASP A 114 7.56 -5.50 -4.46
C ASP A 114 6.96 -4.64 -3.34
N VAL A 115 6.11 -3.67 -3.67
CA VAL A 115 5.47 -2.80 -2.66
C VAL A 115 4.47 -3.59 -1.82
N PRO A 116 3.51 -4.34 -2.40
CA PRO A 116 2.62 -5.19 -1.62
C PRO A 116 3.38 -6.19 -0.73
N ARG A 117 4.47 -6.79 -1.23
CA ARG A 117 5.27 -7.74 -0.44
C ARG A 117 5.93 -7.07 0.77
N ARG A 118 6.54 -5.89 0.60
CA ARG A 118 7.12 -5.11 1.71
C ARG A 118 6.06 -4.70 2.72
N ALA A 119 4.97 -4.12 2.24
CA ALA A 119 3.83 -3.71 3.06
C ALA A 119 3.25 -4.89 3.87
N SER A 120 3.10 -6.06 3.24
CA SER A 120 2.64 -7.28 3.92
C SER A 120 3.60 -7.74 5.00
N ASN A 121 4.92 -7.73 4.73
CA ASN A 121 5.93 -8.11 5.72
C ASN A 121 5.93 -7.16 6.93
N ASP A 122 5.88 -5.85 6.70
CA ASP A 122 5.86 -4.83 7.76
C ASP A 122 4.61 -5.00 8.64
N LEU A 123 3.45 -5.21 8.02
CA LEU A 123 2.20 -5.46 8.71
C LEU A 123 2.24 -6.78 9.50
N CYS A 124 2.79 -7.86 8.94
CA CYS A 124 2.94 -9.14 9.64
C CYS A 124 3.83 -8.99 10.89
N HIS A 125 4.97 -8.31 10.78
CA HIS A 125 5.85 -8.06 11.91
C HIS A 125 5.17 -7.23 13.00
N TYR A 126 4.44 -6.19 12.59
CA TYR A 126 3.69 -5.35 13.51
C TYR A 126 2.59 -6.12 14.27
N LEU A 127 1.80 -6.94 13.57
CA LEU A 127 0.77 -7.77 14.18
C LEU A 127 1.37 -8.82 15.14
N ALA A 128 2.50 -9.43 14.77
CA ALA A 128 3.23 -10.34 15.66
C ALA A 128 3.81 -9.62 16.89
N ALA A 129 4.17 -8.34 16.78
CA ALA A 129 4.60 -7.54 17.92
C ALA A 129 3.43 -7.25 18.89
N LEU A 130 2.22 -6.96 18.38
CA LEU A 130 1.01 -6.82 19.21
C LEU A 130 0.67 -8.11 19.96
N GLU A 131 0.81 -9.27 19.31
CA GLU A 131 0.61 -10.57 19.93
C GLU A 131 1.60 -10.80 21.06
N ARG A 132 2.91 -10.58 20.83
CA ARG A 132 3.96 -10.70 21.86
C ARG A 132 3.76 -9.76 23.05
N GLN A 133 3.15 -8.60 22.84
CA GLN A 133 2.80 -7.66 23.91
C GLN A 133 1.54 -8.09 24.71
N GLY A 134 0.87 -9.18 24.33
CA GLY A 134 -0.37 -9.63 24.96
C GLY A 134 -1.56 -8.69 24.72
N ARG A 135 -1.53 -7.91 23.63
CA ARG A 135 -2.58 -6.94 23.29
C ARG A 135 -3.70 -7.52 22.42
N ILE A 136 -3.48 -8.71 21.85
CA ILE A 136 -4.43 -9.45 21.03
C ILE A 136 -5.05 -10.56 21.89
N THR A 137 -6.37 -10.69 21.87
CA THR A 137 -7.08 -11.74 22.63
C THR A 137 -7.54 -12.90 21.76
N GLU A 138 -7.70 -12.67 20.45
CA GLU A 138 -8.17 -13.68 19.51
C GLU A 138 -7.00 -14.40 18.82
N LYS A 139 -7.16 -15.69 18.55
CA LYS A 139 -6.18 -16.43 17.74
C LYS A 139 -6.27 -15.99 16.28
N PHE A 140 -5.13 -15.68 15.67
CA PHE A 140 -5.06 -15.29 14.27
C PHE A 140 -3.75 -15.79 13.64
N GLU A 141 -3.72 -15.83 12.32
CA GLU A 141 -2.50 -16.03 11.55
C GLU A 141 -2.09 -14.67 10.95
N PRO A 142 -0.88 -14.14 11.24
CA PRO A 142 -0.49 -12.79 10.83
C PRO A 142 -0.58 -12.51 9.34
N LYS A 143 -0.20 -13.48 8.49
CA LYS A 143 -0.26 -13.27 7.03
C LYS A 143 -1.70 -13.18 6.52
N THR A 144 -2.61 -13.95 7.10
CA THR A 144 -4.04 -13.94 6.77
C THR A 144 -4.66 -12.62 7.17
N ALA A 145 -4.41 -12.14 8.39
CA ALA A 145 -4.86 -10.84 8.87
C ALA A 145 -4.32 -9.69 8.00
N ALA A 146 -3.03 -9.74 7.65
CA ALA A 146 -2.41 -8.78 6.75
C ALA A 146 -3.04 -8.79 5.36
N ALA A 147 -3.24 -9.98 4.77
CA ALA A 147 -3.86 -10.15 3.47
C ALA A 147 -5.30 -9.63 3.43
N MET A 148 -6.07 -9.82 4.51
CA MET A 148 -7.43 -9.30 4.61
C MET A 148 -7.47 -7.77 4.61
N LEU A 149 -6.64 -7.12 5.44
CA LEU A 149 -6.59 -5.65 5.50
C LEU A 149 -6.09 -5.06 4.18
N MET A 150 -4.99 -5.59 3.66
CA MET A 150 -4.43 -5.15 2.39
C MET A 150 -5.39 -5.37 1.23
N GLY A 151 -6.09 -6.51 1.19
CA GLY A 151 -7.09 -6.83 0.20
C GLY A 151 -8.28 -5.87 0.22
N ALA A 152 -8.76 -5.51 1.41
CA ALA A 152 -9.82 -4.51 1.57
C ALA A 152 -9.38 -3.12 1.08
N ILE A 153 -8.17 -2.69 1.47
CA ILE A 153 -7.59 -1.42 1.03
C ILE A 153 -7.40 -1.40 -0.51
N PHE A 154 -6.91 -2.50 -1.07
CA PHE A 154 -6.70 -2.65 -2.51
C PHE A 154 -8.03 -2.62 -3.28
N SER A 155 -9.02 -3.38 -2.81
CA SER A 155 -10.35 -3.44 -3.40
C SER A 155 -11.00 -2.06 -3.43
N ASP A 156 -10.91 -1.29 -2.34
CA ASP A 156 -11.38 0.10 -2.28
C ASP A 156 -10.63 1.00 -3.27
N ALA A 157 -9.30 0.99 -3.19
CA ALA A 157 -8.45 1.86 -4.01
C ALA A 157 -8.67 1.64 -5.51
N MET A 158 -8.88 0.38 -5.93
CA MET A 158 -9.06 0.02 -7.34
C MET A 158 -10.53 0.06 -7.78
N GLY A 159 -11.47 -0.28 -6.89
CA GLY A 159 -12.85 -0.59 -7.25
C GLY A 159 -13.84 0.55 -7.00
N ARG A 160 -13.51 1.53 -6.16
CA ARG A 160 -14.46 2.56 -5.71
C ARG A 160 -15.11 3.36 -6.84
N GLU A 161 -14.36 3.72 -7.87
CA GLU A 161 -14.88 4.44 -9.04
C GLU A 161 -15.79 3.55 -9.91
N MET A 162 -15.54 2.24 -9.91
CA MET A 162 -16.25 1.27 -10.75
C MET A 162 -17.51 0.72 -10.07
N MET A 163 -17.48 0.58 -8.75
CA MET A 163 -18.55 -0.01 -7.93
C MET A 163 -18.78 0.82 -6.67
N PRO A 164 -19.28 2.07 -6.77
CA PRO A 164 -19.40 2.98 -5.64
C PRO A 164 -20.29 2.44 -4.51
N GLU A 165 -21.31 1.63 -4.85
CA GLU A 165 -22.24 1.01 -3.90
C GLU A 165 -21.55 0.05 -2.92
N ASN A 166 -20.43 -0.56 -3.32
CA ASN A 166 -19.64 -1.45 -2.45
C ASN A 166 -18.78 -0.66 -1.44
N PHE A 167 -18.66 0.66 -1.63
CA PHE A 167 -17.82 1.54 -0.80
C PHE A 167 -18.60 2.79 -0.37
N PRO A 168 -19.72 2.64 0.38
CA PRO A 168 -20.65 3.73 0.70
C PRO A 168 -20.09 4.77 1.67
N ARG A 169 -18.89 4.55 2.21
CA ARG A 169 -18.25 5.41 3.20
C ARG A 169 -17.36 6.44 2.51
N PRO A 170 -17.20 7.66 3.09
CA PRO A 170 -16.31 8.69 2.56
C PRO A 170 -14.90 8.16 2.36
N LYS A 171 -14.26 8.62 1.27
CA LYS A 171 -12.94 8.18 0.82
C LYS A 171 -11.85 8.38 1.90
N GLU A 172 -12.01 9.41 2.70
CA GLU A 172 -11.12 9.85 3.78
C GLU A 172 -11.23 8.96 5.02
N LYS A 173 -12.39 8.30 5.21
CA LYS A 173 -12.65 7.44 6.39
C LYS A 173 -12.41 5.97 6.13
N ALA A 174 -12.26 5.57 4.86
CA ALA A 174 -12.22 4.18 4.45
C ALA A 174 -11.09 3.38 5.12
N ALA A 175 -9.85 3.89 5.06
CA ALA A 175 -8.68 3.24 5.64
C ALA A 175 -8.86 2.98 7.16
N HIS A 176 -9.22 4.03 7.90
CA HIS A 176 -9.52 3.93 9.32
C HIS A 176 -10.59 2.88 9.64
N MET A 177 -11.66 2.78 8.84
CA MET A 177 -12.71 1.79 9.05
C MET A 177 -12.21 0.35 8.86
N TYR A 178 -11.43 0.08 7.83
CA TYR A 178 -10.83 -1.24 7.62
C TYR A 178 -9.88 -1.61 8.76
N THR A 179 -9.07 -0.66 9.22
CA THR A 179 -8.20 -0.81 10.39
C THR A 179 -9.02 -1.15 11.65
N GLN A 180 -10.09 -0.40 11.93
CA GLN A 180 -10.92 -0.67 13.11
C GLN A 180 -11.59 -2.05 13.06
N VAL A 181 -12.05 -2.50 11.90
CA VAL A 181 -12.64 -3.84 11.76
C VAL A 181 -11.60 -4.91 12.05
N LEU A 182 -10.37 -4.78 11.51
CA LEU A 182 -9.29 -5.71 11.80
C LEU A 182 -8.96 -5.73 13.30
N LEU A 183 -8.73 -4.56 13.90
CA LEU A 183 -8.36 -4.46 15.32
C LEU A 183 -9.43 -5.05 16.25
N ARG A 184 -10.72 -4.86 15.91
CA ARG A 184 -11.82 -5.50 16.64
C ARG A 184 -11.83 -7.02 16.46
N ALA A 185 -11.59 -7.51 15.24
CA ALA A 185 -11.53 -8.94 14.96
C ALA A 185 -10.36 -9.64 15.68
N LEU A 186 -9.27 -8.91 15.93
CA LEU A 186 -8.12 -9.38 16.73
C LEU A 186 -8.34 -9.20 18.25
N GLY A 187 -9.44 -8.58 18.66
CA GLY A 187 -9.70 -8.30 20.07
C GLY A 187 -8.69 -7.34 20.70
N VAL A 188 -8.13 -6.42 19.91
CA VAL A 188 -7.12 -5.48 20.43
C VAL A 188 -7.75 -4.55 21.46
N GLU A 189 -7.24 -4.61 22.69
CA GLU A 189 -7.67 -3.70 23.75
C GLU A 189 -7.13 -2.29 23.48
N ASN A 190 -8.04 -1.36 23.16
CA ASN A 190 -7.74 0.06 23.17
C ASN A 190 -7.37 0.46 24.62
N GLY A 191 -6.11 0.85 24.83
CA GLY A 191 -5.56 1.21 26.15
C GLY A 191 -6.35 2.32 26.87
N SER A 192 -7.17 3.07 26.14
CA SER A 192 -8.08 4.09 26.65
C SER A 192 -9.33 3.55 27.38
N ARG A 193 -9.73 2.28 27.23
CA ARG A 193 -10.88 1.71 27.97
C ARG A 193 -10.58 1.25 29.39
N LYS A 194 -9.32 0.98 29.74
CA LYS A 194 -8.94 0.54 31.11
C LYS A 194 -8.87 1.68 32.13
N ALA A 195 -8.63 2.92 31.70
CA ALA A 195 -8.58 4.07 32.61
C ALA A 195 -9.97 4.38 33.21
N THR A 196 -11.01 4.40 32.38
CA THR A 196 -12.38 4.72 32.82
C THR A 196 -12.98 3.62 33.70
N ASN A 197 -12.70 2.34 33.41
CA ASN A 197 -13.28 1.23 34.18
C ASN A 197 -12.62 0.99 35.55
N LYS A 198 -11.36 1.41 35.73
CA LYS A 198 -10.69 1.39 37.05
C LYS A 198 -11.17 2.52 37.96
N GLN A 199 -11.48 3.70 37.40
CA GLN A 199 -12.02 4.84 38.16
C GLN A 199 -13.45 4.58 38.65
N THR A 200 -14.32 4.01 37.80
CA THR A 200 -15.72 3.71 38.17
C THR A 200 -15.85 2.59 39.20
N LYS A 201 -14.89 1.64 39.25
CA LYS A 201 -14.85 0.61 40.31
C LYS A 201 -14.34 1.15 41.64
N ARG A 202 -13.37 2.08 41.64
CA ARG A 202 -12.85 2.71 42.87
C ARG A 202 -13.87 3.66 43.51
N SER A 203 -14.63 4.41 42.72
CA SER A 203 -15.67 5.31 43.24
C SER A 203 -16.89 4.58 43.83
N LYS A 204 -17.13 3.32 43.46
CA LYS A 204 -18.18 2.48 44.07
C LYS A 204 -17.74 1.73 45.34
N GLN A 205 -16.44 1.59 45.59
CA GLN A 205 -15.91 0.96 46.81
C GLN A 205 -15.67 1.95 47.96
N LEU A 206 -15.71 3.25 47.71
CA LEU A 206 -15.56 4.30 48.72
C LEU A 206 -16.90 4.87 49.21
N SER A 207 -18.02 4.34 48.70
CA SER A 207 -19.39 4.78 49.01
C SER A 207 -20.25 3.68 49.63
N ASN A 208 -19.65 2.61 50.16
CA ASN A 208 -20.29 1.54 50.93
C ASN A 208 -19.57 1.36 52.27
#